data_AF-A0A1Q6I1B7-F1
#
_entry.id   AF-A0A1Q6I1B7-F1
#
_cell.length_a   1.000
_cell.length_b   1.000
_cell.length_c   1.000
_cell.angle_alpha   90.00
_cell.angle_beta   90.00
_cell.angle_gamma   90.00
#
_symmetry.space_group_name_H-M   'P 1'
#
loop_
_entity.id
_entity.type
_entity.pdbx_description
1 polymer ?
#
loop_
_entity_poly.entity_id
_entity_poly.type
_entity_poly.pdbx_seq_one_letter_code
_entity_poly.pdbx_strand_id
1 'polypeptide(L)'
;MKKQLNLICVLIFFFVGLSLVPSIYSMGNAFVDGFKEGMSQAEEAHEQGTTNISAGILSPMTLSLWPKSLAATSDKLFNQKDQEWYPASHIKTLVWAKSKDVGIARYVSFLMLIGLFFIIKAIIQFYKLINAINHEVIFDWMNVRRLNRIGRNLLISFILTQAYMITNYWEATRLFELEGYEHNFWCDFQPMTLIMGLIALLVGRIFAIGLQMKEEQELTI
;
A
#
# COMPACT_ATOMS: atom_id res chain seq x y z
N MET A 1 -28.08 -8.15 22.35
CA MET A 1 -27.30 -8.46 21.12
C MET A 1 -27.17 -7.27 20.17
N LYS A 2 -28.27 -6.60 19.76
CA LYS A 2 -28.29 -5.42 18.87
C LYS A 2 -27.34 -4.28 19.27
N LYS A 3 -27.32 -3.89 20.56
CA LYS A 3 -26.41 -2.84 21.08
C LYS A 3 -24.92 -3.21 20.99
N GLN A 4 -24.55 -4.48 21.22
CA GLN A 4 -23.15 -4.93 21.16
C GLN A 4 -22.65 -5.02 19.72
N LEU A 5 -23.46 -5.54 18.79
CA LEU A 5 -23.10 -5.59 17.36
C LEU A 5 -22.93 -4.18 16.77
N ASN A 6 -23.82 -3.26 17.13
CA ASN A 6 -23.77 -1.88 16.66
C ASN A 6 -22.57 -1.13 17.26
N LEU A 7 -22.22 -1.39 18.53
CA LEU A 7 -21.00 -0.87 19.15
C LEU A 7 -19.74 -1.37 18.44
N ILE A 8 -19.66 -2.67 18.14
CA ILE A 8 -18.52 -3.25 17.42
C ILE A 8 -18.38 -2.62 16.03
N CYS A 9 -19.49 -2.43 15.30
CA CYS A 9 -19.45 -1.81 13.97
C CYS A 9 -19.02 -0.33 14.03
N VAL A 10 -19.49 0.43 15.02
CA VAL A 10 -19.04 1.82 15.26
C VAL A 10 -17.56 1.87 15.61
N LEU A 11 -17.07 0.96 16.46
CA LEU A 11 -15.65 0.86 16.80
C LEU A 11 -14.81 0.50 15.57
N ILE A 12 -15.26 -0.43 14.72
CA ILE A 12 -14.59 -0.76 13.46
C ILE A 12 -14.50 0.48 12.57
N PHE A 13 -15.60 1.23 12.39
CA PHE A 13 -15.57 2.47 11.60
C PHE A 13 -14.63 3.52 12.17
N PHE A 14 -14.63 3.69 13.50
CA PHE A 14 -13.74 4.63 14.17
C PHE A 14 -12.28 4.25 13.97
N PHE A 15 -11.88 3.01 14.22
CA PHE A 15 -10.50 2.57 14.08
C PHE A 15 -10.04 2.47 12.62
N VAL A 16 -10.92 2.11 11.68
CA VAL A 16 -10.63 2.18 10.24
C VAL A 16 -10.45 3.63 9.81
N GLY A 17 -11.32 4.55 10.25
CA GLY A 17 -11.16 5.98 9.97
C GLY A 17 -9.84 6.53 10.52
N LEU A 18 -9.54 6.20 11.77
CA LEU A 18 -8.34 6.68 12.47
C LEU A 18 -7.04 6.11 11.86
N SER A 19 -7.04 4.85 11.40
CA SER A 19 -5.88 4.26 10.73
C SER A 19 -5.61 4.85 9.34
N LEU A 20 -6.62 5.44 8.70
CA LEU A 20 -6.46 6.11 7.41
C LEU A 20 -5.91 7.54 7.55
N VAL A 21 -6.07 8.19 8.69
CA VAL A 21 -5.65 9.60 8.90
C VAL A 21 -4.17 9.83 8.57
N PRO A 22 -3.20 9.06 9.09
CA PRO A 22 -1.79 9.27 8.77
C PRO A 22 -1.49 9.09 7.28
N SER A 23 -2.14 8.11 6.65
CA SER A 23 -1.96 7.80 5.23
C SER A 23 -2.50 8.93 4.35
N ILE A 24 -3.69 9.45 4.66
CA ILE A 24 -4.30 10.57 3.94
C ILE A 24 -3.46 11.85 4.11
N TYR A 25 -2.99 12.12 5.33
CA TYR A 25 -2.16 13.28 5.62
C TYR A 25 -0.82 13.23 4.84
N SER A 26 -0.11 12.09 4.92
CA SER A 26 1.14 11.89 4.19
C SER A 26 0.96 11.96 2.68
N MET A 27 -0.09 11.32 2.15
CA MET A 27 -0.38 11.34 0.71
C MET A 27 -0.77 12.74 0.24
N GLY A 28 -1.51 13.52 1.05
CA GLY A 28 -1.85 14.91 0.76
C GLY A 28 -0.61 15.79 0.67
N ASN A 29 0.30 15.71 1.63
CA ASN A 29 1.55 16.47 1.61
C ASN A 29 2.42 16.08 0.40
N ALA A 30 2.63 14.79 0.18
CA ALA A 30 3.41 14.29 -0.96
C ALA A 30 2.82 14.74 -2.30
N PHE A 31 1.49 14.77 -2.43
CA PHE A 31 0.82 15.27 -3.62
C PHE A 31 1.04 16.78 -3.81
N VAL A 32 0.90 17.58 -2.75
CA VAL A 32 1.13 19.04 -2.81
C VAL A 32 2.57 19.35 -3.20
N ASP A 33 3.55 18.66 -2.59
CA ASP A 33 4.97 18.86 -2.89
C ASP A 33 5.28 18.43 -4.32
N GLY A 34 4.82 17.25 -4.74
CA GLY A 34 4.99 16.77 -6.12
C GLY A 34 4.32 17.67 -7.17
N PHE A 35 3.16 18.26 -6.84
CA PHE A 35 2.46 19.18 -7.73
C PHE A 35 3.19 20.52 -7.86
N LYS A 36 3.68 21.09 -6.74
CA LYS A 36 4.48 22.32 -6.75
C LYS A 36 5.76 22.15 -7.55
N GLU A 37 6.47 21.07 -7.30
CA GLU A 37 7.71 20.73 -8.01
C GLU A 37 7.46 20.54 -9.51
N GLY A 38 6.37 19.84 -9.87
CA GLY A 38 5.97 19.67 -11.27
C GLY A 38 5.58 20.98 -11.96
N MET A 39 4.93 21.92 -11.27
CA MET A 39 4.63 23.25 -11.82
C MET A 39 5.88 24.10 -12.01
N SER A 40 6.79 24.14 -11.01
CA SER A 40 8.06 24.86 -11.12
C SER A 40 8.86 24.37 -12.32
N GLN A 41 8.92 23.06 -12.53
CA GLN A 41 9.62 22.47 -13.67
C GLN A 41 8.96 22.76 -15.02
N ALA A 42 7.62 22.84 -15.07
CA ALA A 42 6.92 23.21 -16.29
C ALA A 42 7.15 24.68 -16.66
N GLU A 43 7.25 25.56 -15.66
CA GLU A 43 7.54 26.99 -15.83
C GLU A 43 8.99 27.20 -16.29
N GLU A 44 9.96 26.54 -15.65
CA GLU A 44 11.38 26.57 -16.06
C GLU A 44 11.60 26.03 -17.49
N ALA A 45 10.91 24.95 -17.86
CA ALA A 45 11.00 24.38 -19.22
C ALA A 45 10.39 25.31 -20.28
N HIS A 46 9.32 26.04 -19.92
CA HIS A 46 8.69 27.02 -20.80
C HIS A 46 9.58 28.26 -20.99
N GLU A 47 10.24 28.74 -19.93
CA GLU A 47 11.17 29.87 -20.01
C GLU A 47 12.45 29.56 -20.80
N GLN A 48 12.98 28.33 -20.67
CA GLN A 48 14.22 27.93 -21.36
C GLN A 48 14.02 27.48 -22.82
N GLY A 49 12.77 27.35 -23.29
CA GLY A 49 12.47 26.88 -24.65
C GLY A 49 12.89 25.41 -24.89
N THR A 50 13.20 24.67 -23.84
CA THR A 50 13.75 23.31 -23.91
C THR A 50 12.61 22.30 -23.87
N THR A 51 12.41 21.56 -24.97
CA THR A 51 11.40 20.48 -25.05
C THR A 51 11.77 19.22 -24.25
N ASN A 52 13.00 19.16 -23.71
CA ASN A 52 13.56 17.98 -23.07
C ASN A 52 13.72 18.19 -21.55
N ILE A 53 12.61 18.06 -20.82
CA ILE A 53 12.53 18.11 -19.36
C ILE A 53 13.33 16.96 -18.68
N SER A 54 13.80 15.98 -19.46
CA SER A 54 14.40 14.73 -18.95
C SER A 54 15.86 14.81 -18.48
N ALA A 55 16.60 15.90 -18.72
CA ALA A 55 18.07 15.88 -18.55
C ALA A 55 18.57 16.01 -17.09
N GLY A 56 17.71 16.35 -16.13
CA GLY A 56 18.11 16.65 -14.76
C GLY A 56 17.28 16.03 -13.63
N ILE A 57 16.19 15.31 -13.93
CA ILE A 57 15.24 14.87 -12.91
C ILE A 57 15.86 13.78 -12.03
N LEU A 58 16.22 14.18 -10.81
CA LEU A 58 16.53 13.28 -9.73
C LEU A 58 15.23 12.73 -9.19
N SER A 59 14.93 11.46 -9.49
CA SER A 59 13.75 10.79 -8.95
C SER A 59 14.10 10.17 -7.60
N PRO A 60 13.24 10.33 -6.59
CA PRO A 60 13.41 9.64 -5.32
C PRO A 60 13.25 8.13 -5.54
N MET A 61 14.21 7.36 -5.06
CA MET A 61 14.25 5.92 -5.14
C MET A 61 14.48 5.36 -3.75
N THR A 62 13.60 4.47 -3.31
CA THR A 62 13.76 3.79 -2.02
C THR A 62 14.67 2.59 -2.20
N LEU A 63 15.76 2.55 -1.44
CA LEU A 63 16.64 1.40 -1.29
C LEU A 63 16.25 0.66 -0.02
N SER A 64 15.82 -0.59 -0.18
CA SER A 64 15.63 -1.51 0.93
C SER A 64 16.88 -2.35 1.10
N LEU A 65 17.58 -2.14 2.20
CA LEU A 65 18.92 -2.63 2.47
C LEU A 65 18.93 -3.55 3.69
N TRP A 66 19.90 -4.45 3.73
CA TRP A 66 20.19 -5.28 4.88
C TRP A 66 21.70 -5.34 5.10
N PRO A 67 22.20 -5.11 6.32
CA PRO A 67 23.63 -5.17 6.58
C PRO A 67 24.12 -6.62 6.48
N LYS A 68 25.26 -6.82 5.83
CA LYS A 68 25.92 -8.13 5.70
C LYS A 68 26.38 -8.68 7.05
N SER A 69 26.64 -7.80 8.01
CA SER A 69 26.98 -8.15 9.39
C SER A 69 26.15 -7.31 10.36
N LEU A 70 25.46 -7.96 11.28
CA LEU A 70 24.77 -7.29 12.39
C LEU A 70 25.73 -6.98 13.56
N ALA A 71 26.92 -7.59 13.56
CA ALA A 71 27.92 -7.39 14.60
C ALA A 71 28.85 -6.20 14.31
N ALA A 72 28.97 -5.79 13.04
CA ALA A 72 29.76 -4.65 12.63
C ALA A 72 28.84 -3.65 11.90
N THR A 73 28.62 -2.49 12.50
CA THR A 73 27.84 -1.41 11.87
C THR A 73 28.69 -0.71 10.83
N SER A 74 28.21 -0.67 9.59
CA SER A 74 28.91 -0.03 8.48
C SER A 74 28.85 1.50 8.53
N ASP A 75 27.81 2.07 9.15
CA ASP A 75 27.55 3.52 9.14
C ASP A 75 27.47 4.14 10.54
N LYS A 76 27.44 5.47 10.57
CA LYS A 76 27.25 6.27 11.79
C LYS A 76 26.23 7.39 11.55
N LEU A 77 25.42 7.69 12.56
CA LEU A 77 24.51 8.82 12.57
C LEU A 77 25.03 9.88 13.55
N PHE A 78 25.04 11.13 13.08
CA PHE A 78 25.40 12.27 13.93
C PHE A 78 24.17 12.73 14.71
N ASN A 79 24.24 12.67 16.04
CA ASN A 79 23.20 13.16 16.91
C ASN A 79 23.44 14.64 17.23
N GLN A 80 22.57 15.51 16.73
CA GLN A 80 22.70 16.95 16.99
C GLN A 80 22.41 17.35 18.44
N LYS A 81 21.78 16.48 19.24
CA LYS A 81 21.41 16.78 20.62
C LYS A 81 22.62 16.80 21.56
N ASP A 82 23.52 15.85 21.39
CA ASP A 82 24.74 15.66 22.19
C ASP A 82 26.02 15.88 21.38
N GLN A 83 25.90 16.09 20.05
CA GLN A 83 27.02 16.26 19.12
C GLN A 83 27.91 15.01 19.01
N GLU A 84 27.36 13.83 19.26
CA GLU A 84 28.08 12.55 19.19
C GLU A 84 27.68 11.69 17.97
N TRP A 85 28.58 10.78 17.57
CA TRP A 85 28.34 9.82 16.48
C TRP A 85 27.93 8.46 17.04
N TYR A 86 26.75 7.99 16.64
CA TYR A 86 26.24 6.68 17.02
C TYR A 86 26.37 5.68 15.87
N PRO A 87 26.80 4.44 16.13
CA PRO A 87 26.82 3.39 15.11
C PRO A 87 25.40 3.11 14.62
N ALA A 88 25.22 2.96 13.31
CA ALA A 88 23.93 2.82 12.67
C ALA A 88 23.97 1.83 11.50
N SER A 89 22.79 1.36 11.11
CA SER A 89 22.61 0.60 9.89
C SER A 89 21.29 0.99 9.23
N HIS A 90 21.32 1.12 7.92
CA HIS A 90 20.14 1.55 7.17
C HIS A 90 19.37 0.33 6.66
N ILE A 91 18.08 0.28 6.97
CA ILE A 91 17.16 -0.75 6.46
C ILE A 91 16.34 -0.20 5.29
N LYS A 92 15.98 1.09 5.33
CA LYS A 92 15.36 1.81 4.22
C LYS A 92 15.99 3.18 4.09
N THR A 93 16.41 3.53 2.89
CA THR A 93 17.00 4.82 2.56
C THR A 93 16.39 5.37 1.29
N LEU A 94 16.05 6.66 1.28
CA LEU A 94 15.63 7.36 0.08
C LEU A 94 16.85 8.00 -0.58
N VAL A 95 17.10 7.68 -1.84
CA VAL A 95 18.18 8.28 -2.64
C VAL A 95 17.59 9.01 -3.84
N TRP A 96 18.21 10.11 -4.21
CA TRP A 96 17.82 10.88 -5.39
C TRP A 96 18.73 10.47 -6.54
N ALA A 97 18.18 9.72 -7.48
CA ALA A 97 18.92 9.13 -8.58
C ALA A 97 18.45 9.69 -9.92
N LYS A 98 19.37 9.89 -10.86
CA LYS A 98 18.99 10.20 -12.24
C LYS A 98 18.31 8.97 -12.84
N SER A 99 16.99 9.01 -12.93
CA SER A 99 16.22 7.95 -13.58
C SER A 99 16.50 8.00 -15.07
N LYS A 100 17.22 6.99 -15.60
CA LYS A 100 17.50 6.90 -17.03
C LYS A 100 16.31 6.33 -17.82
N ASP A 101 15.35 5.69 -17.14
CA ASP A 101 14.28 4.95 -17.79
C ASP A 101 12.89 5.52 -17.46
N VAL A 102 12.47 6.47 -18.29
CA VAL A 102 11.15 7.10 -18.24
C VAL A 102 10.03 6.08 -18.48
N GLY A 103 10.31 4.99 -19.20
CA GLY A 103 9.35 3.93 -19.49
C GLY A 103 8.98 3.14 -18.24
N ILE A 104 9.98 2.75 -17.46
CA ILE A 104 9.79 2.03 -16.20
C ILE A 104 9.05 2.90 -15.18
N ALA A 105 9.43 4.18 -15.05
CA ALA A 105 8.74 5.13 -14.17
C ALA A 105 7.25 5.29 -14.52
N ARG A 106 6.91 5.34 -15.81
CA ARG A 106 5.52 5.42 -16.28
C ARG A 106 4.75 4.13 -15.99
N TYR A 107 5.36 2.97 -16.23
CA TYR A 107 4.77 1.66 -15.95
C TYR A 107 4.46 1.50 -14.46
N VAL A 108 5.42 1.82 -13.61
CA VAL A 108 5.31 1.79 -12.15
C VAL A 108 4.18 2.71 -11.65
N SER A 109 4.13 3.95 -12.16
CA SER A 109 3.04 4.89 -11.83
C SER A 109 1.67 4.35 -12.23
N PHE A 110 1.57 3.71 -13.38
CA PHE A 110 0.32 3.13 -13.87
C PHE A 110 -0.15 1.94 -13.02
N LEU A 111 0.76 1.04 -12.61
CA LEU A 111 0.45 -0.06 -11.69
C LEU A 111 -0.15 0.44 -10.37
N MET A 112 0.43 1.50 -9.80
CA MET A 112 -0.03 2.11 -8.56
C MET A 112 -1.47 2.66 -8.70
N LEU A 113 -1.78 3.33 -9.80
CA LEU A 113 -3.14 3.85 -10.06
C LEU A 113 -4.18 2.73 -10.17
N ILE A 114 -3.85 1.64 -10.88
CA ILE A 114 -4.75 0.48 -10.97
C ILE A 114 -4.91 -0.17 -9.58
N GLY A 115 -3.82 -0.34 -8.83
CA GLY A 115 -3.85 -0.88 -7.46
C GLY A 115 -4.79 -0.07 -6.56
N LEU A 116 -4.65 1.26 -6.58
CA LEU A 116 -5.49 2.19 -5.84
C LEU A 116 -6.97 2.05 -6.20
N PHE A 117 -7.29 1.90 -7.49
CA PHE A 117 -8.67 1.69 -7.95
C PHE A 117 -9.30 0.44 -7.31
N PHE A 118 -8.56 -0.68 -7.23
CA PHE A 118 -9.07 -1.89 -6.59
C PHE A 118 -9.24 -1.73 -5.07
N ILE A 119 -8.34 -1.01 -4.39
CA ILE A 119 -8.48 -0.67 -2.98
C ILE A 119 -9.75 0.14 -2.74
N ILE A 120 -9.99 1.19 -3.53
CA ILE A 120 -11.21 2.02 -3.42
C ILE A 120 -12.47 1.15 -3.62
N LYS A 121 -12.46 0.25 -4.60
CA LYS A 121 -13.58 -0.69 -4.80
C LYS A 121 -13.79 -1.65 -3.63
N ALA A 122 -12.72 -2.11 -2.98
CA ALA A 122 -12.80 -2.94 -1.78
C ALA A 122 -13.43 -2.15 -0.62
N ILE A 123 -13.00 -0.90 -0.39
CA ILE A 123 -13.53 -0.01 0.66
C ILE A 123 -15.03 0.24 0.45
N ILE A 124 -15.46 0.58 -0.77
CA ILE A 124 -16.88 0.82 -1.08
C ILE A 124 -17.73 -0.43 -0.76
N GLN A 125 -17.23 -1.62 -1.08
CA GLN A 125 -17.95 -2.86 -0.80
C GLN A 125 -17.96 -3.20 0.68
N PHE A 126 -16.87 -2.93 1.38
CA PHE A 126 -16.79 -3.08 2.83
C PHE A 126 -17.80 -2.18 3.52
N TYR A 127 -17.89 -0.90 3.14
CA TYR A 127 -18.94 0.00 3.64
C TYR A 127 -20.34 -0.56 3.42
N LYS A 128 -20.64 -1.04 2.19
CA LYS A 128 -21.96 -1.64 1.88
C LYS A 128 -22.26 -2.88 2.71
N LEU A 129 -21.24 -3.71 2.98
CA LEU A 129 -21.37 -4.89 3.83
C LEU A 129 -21.71 -4.47 5.27
N ILE A 130 -20.95 -3.55 5.86
CA ILE A 130 -21.21 -3.08 7.23
C ILE A 130 -22.60 -2.43 7.31
N ASN A 131 -23.01 -1.64 6.31
CA ASN A 131 -24.33 -1.03 6.30
C ASN A 131 -25.47 -2.08 6.32
N ALA A 132 -25.31 -3.20 5.59
CA ALA A 132 -26.29 -4.29 5.64
C ALA A 132 -26.30 -5.02 6.99
N ILE A 133 -25.13 -5.24 7.60
CA ILE A 133 -25.02 -5.82 8.94
C ILE A 133 -25.69 -4.93 9.98
N ASN A 134 -25.49 -3.60 9.90
CA ASN A 134 -26.13 -2.62 10.78
C ASN A 134 -27.66 -2.58 10.63
N HIS A 135 -28.19 -2.93 9.46
CA HIS A 135 -29.63 -3.08 9.21
C HIS A 135 -30.13 -4.51 9.45
N GLU A 136 -29.35 -5.34 10.16
CA GLU A 136 -29.69 -6.72 10.55
C GLU A 136 -29.88 -7.71 9.39
N VAL A 137 -29.57 -7.30 8.16
CA VAL A 137 -29.53 -8.18 6.99
C VAL A 137 -28.13 -8.82 6.93
N ILE A 138 -27.87 -9.74 7.86
CA ILE A 138 -26.53 -10.34 8.05
C ILE A 138 -26.32 -11.48 7.04
N PHE A 139 -27.17 -12.50 7.09
CA PHE A 139 -27.09 -13.69 6.24
C PHE A 139 -27.91 -13.47 4.97
N ASP A 140 -27.24 -12.94 3.94
CA ASP A 140 -27.80 -12.74 2.61
C ASP A 140 -26.74 -13.04 1.54
N TRP A 141 -27.14 -13.66 0.43
CA TRP A 141 -26.25 -14.00 -0.69
C TRP A 141 -25.56 -12.77 -1.32
N MET A 142 -26.15 -11.57 -1.19
CA MET A 142 -25.53 -10.30 -1.55
C MET A 142 -24.31 -10.00 -0.67
N ASN A 143 -24.38 -10.27 0.64
CA ASN A 143 -23.24 -10.05 1.55
C ASN A 143 -22.11 -11.05 1.28
N VAL A 144 -22.43 -12.31 0.95
CA VAL A 144 -21.46 -13.28 0.44
C VAL A 144 -20.75 -12.75 -0.82
N ARG A 145 -21.52 -12.25 -1.79
CA ARG A 145 -20.96 -11.65 -3.02
C ARG A 145 -20.12 -10.42 -2.74
N ARG A 146 -20.52 -9.56 -1.80
CA ARG A 146 -19.72 -8.40 -1.37
C ARG A 146 -18.40 -8.85 -0.78
N LEU A 147 -18.41 -9.83 0.11
CA LEU A 147 -17.21 -10.33 0.77
C LEU A 147 -16.23 -11.00 -0.22
N ASN A 148 -16.75 -11.79 -1.16
CA ASN A 148 -15.95 -12.38 -2.23
C ASN A 148 -15.32 -11.31 -3.14
N ARG A 149 -16.07 -10.24 -3.45
CA ARG A 149 -15.54 -9.14 -4.26
C ARG A 149 -14.49 -8.32 -3.49
N ILE A 150 -14.65 -8.11 -2.17
CA ILE A 150 -13.63 -7.49 -1.30
C ILE A 150 -12.34 -8.30 -1.36
N GLY A 151 -12.42 -9.60 -1.10
CA GLY A 151 -11.27 -10.49 -1.13
C GLY A 151 -10.55 -10.46 -2.47
N ARG A 152 -11.28 -10.62 -3.58
CA ARG A 152 -10.71 -10.56 -4.93
C ARG A 152 -10.04 -9.21 -5.25
N ASN A 153 -10.68 -8.09 -4.90
CA ASN A 153 -10.11 -6.77 -5.15
C ASN A 153 -8.81 -6.57 -4.34
N LEU A 154 -8.77 -7.00 -3.08
CA LEU A 154 -7.57 -6.93 -2.24
C LEU A 154 -6.44 -7.82 -2.79
N LEU A 155 -6.74 -9.03 -3.28
CA LEU A 155 -5.75 -9.91 -3.91
C LEU A 155 -5.19 -9.32 -5.21
N ILE A 156 -6.04 -8.74 -6.07
CA ILE A 156 -5.58 -8.07 -7.29
C ILE A 156 -4.68 -6.87 -6.93
N SER A 157 -5.12 -6.04 -5.97
CA SER A 157 -4.29 -4.92 -5.50
C SER A 157 -2.96 -5.41 -4.94
N PHE A 158 -2.94 -6.49 -4.15
CA PHE A 158 -1.71 -7.07 -3.63
C PHE A 158 -0.75 -7.47 -4.76
N ILE A 159 -1.24 -8.19 -5.79
CA ILE A 159 -0.39 -8.60 -6.93
C ILE A 159 0.19 -7.38 -7.65
N LEU A 160 -0.61 -6.33 -7.87
CA LEU A 160 -0.14 -5.09 -8.51
C LEU A 160 0.92 -4.38 -7.68
N THR A 161 0.73 -4.30 -6.35
CA THR A 161 1.72 -3.74 -5.43
C THR A 161 3.00 -4.57 -5.41
N GLN A 162 2.90 -5.90 -5.44
CA GLN A 162 4.09 -6.76 -5.52
C GLN A 162 4.85 -6.56 -6.84
N ALA A 163 4.14 -6.43 -7.97
CA ALA A 163 4.77 -6.12 -9.26
C ALA A 163 5.49 -4.77 -9.24
N TYR A 164 4.88 -3.75 -8.62
CA TYR A 164 5.52 -2.46 -8.37
C TYR A 164 6.81 -2.61 -7.53
N MET A 165 6.75 -3.33 -6.41
CA MET A 165 7.91 -3.52 -5.53
C MET A 165 9.04 -4.28 -6.22
N ILE A 166 8.72 -5.33 -6.98
CA ILE A 166 9.72 -6.11 -7.74
C ILE A 166 10.41 -5.23 -8.79
N THR A 167 9.66 -4.39 -9.49
CA THR A 167 10.21 -3.49 -10.50
C THR A 167 11.17 -2.47 -9.87
N ASN A 168 10.78 -1.87 -8.74
CA ASN A 168 11.65 -0.94 -8.00
C ASN A 168 12.89 -1.63 -7.41
N TYR A 169 12.74 -2.84 -6.87
CA TYR A 169 13.87 -3.63 -6.36
C TYR A 169 14.87 -3.97 -7.46
N TRP A 170 14.38 -4.36 -8.63
CA TRP A 170 15.21 -4.68 -9.79
C TRP A 170 15.99 -3.46 -10.28
N GLU A 171 15.32 -2.31 -10.39
CA GLU A 171 15.98 -1.05 -10.72
C GLU A 171 17.01 -0.65 -9.65
N ALA A 172 16.70 -0.79 -8.36
CA ALA A 172 17.58 -0.42 -7.26
C ALA A 172 18.87 -1.22 -7.30
N THR A 173 18.75 -2.54 -7.46
CA THR A 173 19.90 -3.46 -7.54
C THR A 173 20.73 -3.23 -8.80
N ARG A 174 20.12 -2.74 -9.89
CA ARG A 174 20.84 -2.41 -11.13
C ARG A 174 21.63 -1.10 -11.01
N LEU A 175 21.12 -0.13 -10.25
CA LEU A 175 21.68 1.22 -10.18
C LEU A 175 22.63 1.42 -9.00
N PHE A 176 22.47 0.66 -7.91
CA PHE A 176 23.19 0.86 -6.67
C PHE A 176 23.84 -0.43 -6.16
N GLU A 177 25.06 -0.28 -5.66
CA GLU A 177 25.78 -1.28 -4.88
C GLU A 177 26.43 -0.54 -3.70
N LEU A 178 26.13 -0.96 -2.47
CA LEU A 178 26.63 -0.30 -1.26
C LEU A 178 27.54 -1.27 -0.50
N GLU A 179 28.71 -0.78 -0.10
CA GLU A 179 29.65 -1.54 0.70
C GLU A 179 29.02 -1.92 2.06
N GLY A 180 29.15 -3.18 2.47
CA GLY A 180 28.58 -3.67 3.74
C GLY A 180 27.07 -3.97 3.71
N TYR A 181 26.36 -3.69 2.61
CA TYR A 181 24.92 -3.91 2.49
C TYR A 181 24.54 -4.85 1.34
N GLU A 182 23.38 -5.46 1.46
CA GLU A 182 22.69 -6.22 0.43
C GLU A 182 21.29 -5.65 0.21
N HIS A 183 20.80 -5.71 -1.03
CA HIS A 183 19.43 -5.32 -1.34
C HIS A 183 18.46 -6.39 -0.82
N ASN A 184 17.53 -5.99 0.04
CA ASN A 184 16.57 -6.89 0.66
C ASN A 184 15.13 -6.58 0.25
N PHE A 185 14.60 -7.41 -0.64
CA PHE A 185 13.21 -7.33 -1.11
C PHE A 185 12.18 -7.51 0.02
N TRP A 186 12.49 -8.33 1.03
CA TRP A 186 11.53 -8.69 2.08
C TRP A 186 11.15 -7.52 2.98
N CYS A 187 11.99 -6.50 3.08
CA CYS A 187 11.69 -5.26 3.80
C CYS A 187 10.48 -4.50 3.21
N ASP A 188 10.13 -4.75 1.95
CA ASP A 188 8.99 -4.14 1.26
C ASP A 188 7.80 -5.06 1.09
N PHE A 189 7.89 -6.31 1.56
CA PHE A 189 6.78 -7.25 1.48
C PHE A 189 5.63 -6.82 2.38
N GLN A 190 4.42 -6.68 1.81
CA GLN A 190 3.23 -6.22 2.54
C GLN A 190 2.20 -7.36 2.73
N PRO A 191 2.39 -8.24 3.73
CA PRO A 191 1.55 -9.43 3.91
C PRO A 191 0.11 -9.11 4.33
N MET A 192 -0.13 -7.96 4.96
CA MET A 192 -1.44 -7.64 5.55
C MET A 192 -2.54 -7.58 4.49
N THR A 193 -2.28 -7.01 3.31
CA THR A 193 -3.27 -6.94 2.23
C THR A 193 -3.63 -8.33 1.70
N LEU A 194 -2.63 -9.23 1.59
CA LEU A 194 -2.84 -10.62 1.21
C LEU A 194 -3.69 -11.35 2.25
N ILE A 195 -3.32 -11.26 3.53
CA ILE A 195 -4.03 -11.92 4.63
C ILE A 195 -5.48 -11.43 4.70
N MET A 196 -5.71 -10.11 4.63
CA MET A 196 -7.06 -9.53 4.63
C MET A 196 -7.89 -10.00 3.43
N GLY A 197 -7.28 -10.09 2.24
CA GLY A 197 -7.93 -10.64 1.05
C GLY A 197 -8.37 -12.09 1.23
N LEU A 198 -7.48 -12.94 1.76
CA LEU A 198 -7.77 -14.35 2.02
C LEU A 198 -8.82 -14.55 3.11
N ILE A 199 -8.76 -13.78 4.21
CA ILE A 199 -9.76 -13.83 5.27
C ILE A 199 -11.14 -13.44 4.73
N ALA A 200 -11.23 -12.39 3.90
CA ALA A 200 -12.50 -12.00 3.30
C ALA A 200 -13.08 -13.15 2.43
N LEU A 201 -12.26 -13.83 1.62
CA LEU A 201 -12.72 -14.99 0.85
C LEU A 201 -13.16 -16.15 1.76
N LEU A 202 -12.39 -16.44 2.81
CA LEU A 202 -12.71 -17.50 3.77
C LEU A 202 -14.05 -17.24 4.47
N VAL A 203 -14.23 -16.04 5.02
CA VAL A 203 -15.48 -15.67 5.69
C VAL A 203 -16.64 -15.67 4.68
N GLY A 204 -16.40 -15.32 3.41
CA GLY A 204 -17.39 -15.40 2.33
C GLY A 204 -17.87 -16.82 2.09
N ARG A 205 -16.96 -17.79 2.13
CA ARG A 205 -17.29 -19.21 2.04
C ARG A 205 -18.06 -19.71 3.26
N ILE A 206 -17.65 -19.33 4.47
CA ILE A 206 -18.35 -19.68 5.71
C ILE A 206 -19.79 -19.17 5.68
N PHE A 207 -20.01 -17.92 5.24
CA PHE A 207 -21.36 -17.35 5.12
C PHE A 207 -22.21 -18.08 4.07
N ALA A 208 -21.62 -18.47 2.94
CA ALA A 208 -22.34 -19.22 1.89
C ALA A 208 -22.81 -20.59 2.41
N ILE A 209 -21.95 -21.31 3.13
CA ILE A 209 -22.30 -22.60 3.75
C ILE A 209 -23.41 -22.41 4.79
N GLY A 210 -23.28 -21.40 5.66
CA GLY A 210 -24.31 -21.10 6.67
C GLY A 210 -25.67 -20.76 6.06
N LEU A 211 -25.70 -20.09 4.90
CA LEU A 211 -26.93 -19.82 4.15
C LEU A 211 -27.53 -21.09 3.56
N GLN A 212 -26.73 -21.94 2.93
CA GLN A 212 -27.19 -23.22 2.38
C GLN A 212 -27.78 -24.12 3.48
N MET A 213 -27.08 -24.25 4.61
CA MET A 213 -27.59 -25.03 5.74
C MET A 213 -28.92 -24.51 6.28
N LYS A 214 -29.11 -23.19 6.29
CA LYS A 214 -30.36 -22.56 6.71
C LYS A 214 -31.49 -22.86 5.71
N GLU A 215 -31.23 -22.71 4.42
CA GLU A 215 -32.21 -23.01 3.34
C GLU A 215 -32.62 -24.49 3.35
N GLU A 216 -31.67 -25.40 3.56
CA GLU A 216 -31.93 -26.84 3.68
C GLU A 216 -32.84 -27.16 4.89
N GLN A 217 -32.59 -26.53 6.04
CA GLN A 217 -33.42 -26.71 7.23
C GLN A 217 -34.86 -26.20 7.04
N GLU A 218 -35.03 -25.08 6.34
CA GLU A 218 -36.36 -24.53 6.02
C GLU A 218 -37.15 -25.41 5.03
N LEU A 219 -36.48 -26.20 4.17
CA LEU A 219 -37.12 -27.10 3.21
C LEU A 219 -37.56 -28.45 3.80
N THR A 220 -36.98 -28.87 4.93
CA THR A 220 -37.31 -30.12 5.61
C THR A 220 -38.46 -30.04 6.61
N ILE A 221 -38.95 -28.83 6.91
CA ILE A 221 -40.08 -28.57 7.83
C ILE A 221 -41.34 -28.34 7.01
#